data_AF-A0A3A4QM88-F1
#
_entry.id   AF-A0A3A4QM88-F1
#
_cell.length_a   1.000
_cell.length_b   1.000
_cell.length_c   1.000
_cell.angle_alpha   90.00
_cell.angle_beta   90.00
_cell.angle_gamma   90.00
#
_symmetry.space_group_name_H-M   'P 1'
#
loop_
_entity.id
_entity.type
_entity.pdbx_description
1 polymer ?
#
loop_
_entity_poly.entity_id
_entity_poly.type
_entity_poly.pdbx_seq_one_letter_code
_entity_poly.pdbx_strand_id
1 'polypeptide(L)'
;MKFKLDENIPVEASLLLGESGHDAVTVLDQNIGGKEDEHIIQVCTQEQRALLTLDLDFADIKAYPPSNYHGIKSHFHPATFTPSDSCFR
;
A
#
# COMPACT_ATOMS: atom_id res chain seq x y z
N MET A 1 -6.86 8.55 11.01
CA MET A 1 -7.09 7.18 10.49
C MET A 1 -5.87 6.34 10.81
N LYS A 2 -5.99 5.00 10.81
CA LYS A 2 -4.84 4.12 11.01
C LYS A 2 -4.43 3.47 9.69
N PHE A 3 -3.14 3.54 9.35
CA PHE A 3 -2.56 2.96 8.15
C PHE A 3 -1.54 1.88 8.50
N LYS A 4 -1.51 0.85 7.66
CA LYS A 4 -0.43 -0.13 7.56
C LYS A 4 0.27 0.12 6.23
N LEU A 5 1.59 0.31 6.27
CA LEU A 5 2.39 0.53 5.07
C LEU A 5 3.14 -0.76 4.76
N ASP A 6 3.02 -1.20 3.52
CA ASP A 6 3.74 -2.37 3.01
C ASP A 6 5.25 -2.10 2.87
N GLU A 7 6.06 -3.15 2.68
CA GLU A 7 7.53 -3.04 2.62
C GLU A 7 8.01 -2.28 1.39
N ASN A 8 7.17 -2.25 0.36
CA ASN A 8 7.39 -1.48 -0.86
C ASN A 8 7.12 0.03 -0.69
N ILE A 9 6.61 0.46 0.47
CA ILE A 9 6.38 1.87 0.77
C ILE A 9 7.56 2.46 1.54
N PRO A 10 8.08 3.64 1.15
CA PRO A 10 9.11 4.34 1.91
C PRO A 10 8.67 4.61 3.35
N VAL A 11 9.57 4.40 4.32
CA VAL A 11 9.30 4.64 5.75
C VAL A 11 8.93 6.10 6.01
N GLU A 12 9.47 7.03 5.21
CA GLU A 12 9.15 8.46 5.25
C GLU A 12 7.66 8.75 5.02
N ALA A 13 6.95 7.88 4.28
CA ALA A 13 5.51 8.02 4.11
C ALA A 13 4.76 7.82 5.44
N SER A 14 5.28 6.99 6.35
CA SER A 14 4.71 6.84 7.69
C SER A 14 4.83 8.14 8.50
N LEU A 15 5.96 8.85 8.35
CA LEU A 15 6.20 10.14 9.01
C LEU A 15 5.26 11.22 8.48
N LEU A 16 5.09 11.33 7.16
CA LEU A 16 4.15 12.29 6.55
C LEU A 16 2.70 12.03 6.98
N LEU A 17 2.31 10.76 7.08
CA LEU A 17 1.01 10.38 7.61
C LEU A 17 0.89 10.75 9.10
N GLY A 18 1.95 10.55 9.88
CA GLY A 18 2.06 11.02 11.26
C GLY A 18 1.85 12.53 11.40
N GLU A 19 2.55 13.33 10.59
CA GLU A 19 2.45 14.80 10.56
C GLU A 19 1.05 15.30 10.19
N SER A 20 0.31 14.54 9.38
CA SER A 20 -1.10 14.82 9.04
C SER A 20 -2.11 14.33 10.08
N GLY A 21 -1.65 13.80 11.23
CA GLY A 21 -2.51 13.32 12.31
C GLY A 21 -3.07 11.92 12.07
N HIS A 22 -2.36 11.09 11.32
CA HIS A 22 -2.71 9.69 11.10
C HIS A 22 -1.72 8.75 11.80
N ASP A 23 -2.22 7.62 12.27
CA ASP A 23 -1.40 6.58 12.90
C ASP A 23 -0.94 5.62 11.80
N ALA A 24 0.30 5.76 11.33
CA ALA A 24 0.89 4.92 10.29
C ALA A 24 2.00 4.04 10.87
N VAL A 25 1.97 2.76 10.54
CA VAL A 25 2.96 1.77 10.96
C VAL A 25 3.37 0.95 9.75
N THR A 26 4.66 0.65 9.57
CA THR A 26 5.12 -0.20 8.46
C THR A 26 5.10 -1.69 8.84
N VAL A 27 5.00 -2.58 7.85
CA VAL A 27 5.17 -4.03 8.04
C VAL A 27 6.57 -4.37 8.54
N LEU A 28 7.57 -3.56 8.16
CA LEU A 28 8.95 -3.69 8.62
C LEU A 28 9.07 -3.37 10.11
N ASP A 29 8.43 -2.30 10.60
CA ASP A 29 8.41 -1.95 12.03
C ASP A 29 7.79 -3.04 12.91
N GLN A 30 6.86 -3.82 12.35
CA GLN A 30 6.22 -4.94 13.03
C GLN A 30 6.93 -6.28 12.82
N ASN A 31 8.06 -6.31 12.12
CA ASN A 31 8.77 -7.53 11.75
C ASN A 31 7.89 -8.56 10.99
N ILE A 32 6.92 -8.06 10.22
CA ILE A 32 6.04 -8.86 9.35
C ILE A 32 6.29 -8.60 7.86
N GLY A 33 7.40 -7.94 7.50
CA GLY A 33 7.86 -7.83 6.11
C GLY A 33 8.16 -9.21 5.50
N GLY A 34 7.92 -9.35 4.20
CA GLY A 34 8.06 -10.59 3.44
C GLY A 34 7.13 -11.73 3.86
N LYS A 35 6.10 -11.46 4.67
CA LYS A 35 5.04 -12.42 5.00
C LYS A 35 4.01 -12.47 3.88
N GLU A 36 3.34 -13.61 3.77
CA GLU A 36 2.24 -13.81 2.80
C GLU A 36 1.14 -12.75 2.97
N ASP A 37 0.53 -12.38 1.84
CA ASP A 37 -0.53 -11.36 1.77
C ASP A 37 -1.69 -11.62 2.74
N GLU A 38 -2.08 -12.89 2.90
CA GLU A 38 -3.13 -13.32 3.83
C GLU A 38 -2.80 -12.91 5.27
N HIS A 39 -1.52 -13.04 5.67
CA HIS A 39 -1.08 -12.67 7.01
C HIS A 39 -1.11 -11.15 7.21
N ILE A 40 -0.63 -10.39 6.22
CA ILE A 40 -0.62 -8.93 6.25
C ILE A 40 -2.06 -8.41 6.37
N ILE A 41 -3.00 -8.95 5.61
CA ILE A 41 -4.42 -8.55 5.67
C ILE A 41 -5.09 -8.94 6.97
N GLN A 42 -4.80 -10.13 7.51
CA GLN A 42 -5.32 -10.53 8.82
C GLN A 42 -4.89 -9.53 9.91
N VAL A 43 -3.62 -9.15 9.92
CA VAL A 43 -3.09 -8.14 10.85
C VAL A 43 -3.78 -6.79 10.62
N CYS A 44 -3.91 -6.33 9.37
CA CYS A 44 -4.60 -5.08 9.05
C CYS A 44 -6.05 -5.08 9.55
N THR A 45 -6.75 -6.20 9.39
CA THR A 45 -8.14 -6.36 9.79
C THR A 45 -8.28 -6.35 11.32
N GLN A 46 -7.43 -7.10 12.03
CA GLN A 46 -7.41 -7.16 13.49
C GLN A 46 -7.07 -5.80 14.12
N GLU A 47 -6.12 -5.07 13.53
CA GLU A 47 -5.70 -3.75 14.02
C GLU A 47 -6.62 -2.61 13.55
N GLN A 48 -7.60 -2.91 12.69
CA GLN A 48 -8.48 -1.95 12.02
C GLN A 48 -7.69 -0.85 11.30
N ARG A 49 -6.67 -1.27 10.52
CA ARG A 49 -5.81 -0.38 9.72
C ARG A 49 -6.11 -0.56 8.24
N ALA A 50 -6.02 0.54 7.49
CA ALA A 50 -6.05 0.52 6.04
C ALA A 50 -4.66 0.15 5.49
N LEU A 51 -4.59 -0.79 4.55
CA LEU A 51 -3.32 -1.19 3.92
C LEU A 51 -2.99 -0.23 2.76
N LEU A 52 -1.78 0.31 2.80
CA LEU A 52 -1.16 1.07 1.73
C LEU A 52 -0.04 0.22 1.14
N THR A 53 -0.20 -0.19 -0.11
CA THR A 53 0.73 -1.07 -0.83
C THR A 53 0.87 -0.60 -2.27
N LEU A 54 2.04 -0.86 -2.86
CA LEU A 54 2.29 -0.69 -4.30
C LEU A 54 2.09 -1.99 -5.08
N ASP A 55 1.86 -3.11 -4.38
CA ASP A 55 1.64 -4.38 -5.04
C ASP A 55 0.24 -4.41 -5.69
N LEU A 56 0.19 -4.98 -6.89
CA LEU A 56 -1.03 -5.16 -7.65
C LEU A 56 -1.80 -6.41 -7.21
N ASP A 57 -1.17 -7.31 -6.46
CA ASP A 57 -1.82 -8.51 -5.95
C ASP A 57 -2.97 -8.16 -4.97
N PHE A 58 -2.86 -7.03 -4.25
CA PHE A 58 -3.93 -6.47 -3.43
C PHE A 58 -4.99 -5.65 -4.20
N ALA A 59 -4.77 -5.40 -5.49
CA ALA A 59 -5.71 -4.66 -6.33
C ALA A 59 -6.86 -5.54 -6.85
N ASP A 60 -6.85 -6.86 -6.61
CA ASP A 60 -7.99 -7.72 -6.89
C ASP A 60 -9.12 -7.48 -5.88
N ILE A 61 -10.03 -6.58 -6.25
CA ILE A 61 -11.23 -6.21 -5.50
C ILE A 61 -12.17 -7.42 -5.26
N LYS A 62 -12.07 -8.51 -6.04
CA LYS A 62 -12.86 -9.73 -5.82
C LYS A 62 -12.28 -10.58 -4.70
N ALA A 63 -10.95 -10.65 -4.60
CA ALA A 63 -10.25 -11.28 -3.48
C ALA A 63 -10.35 -10.42 -2.21
N TYR A 64 -10.31 -9.09 -2.37
CA TYR A 64 -10.28 -8.13 -1.26
C TYR A 64 -11.39 -7.07 -1.37
N PRO A 65 -12.66 -7.45 -1.12
CA PRO A 65 -13.78 -6.53 -1.26
C PRO A 65 -13.67 -5.36 -0.26
N PRO A 66 -13.74 -4.10 -0.72
CA PRO A 66 -13.58 -2.91 0.12
C PRO A 66 -14.66 -2.74 1.19
N SER A 67 -15.76 -3.50 1.13
CA SER A 67 -16.75 -3.59 2.21
C SER A 67 -16.24 -4.29 3.46
N ASN A 68 -15.23 -5.16 3.33
CA ASN A 68 -14.70 -5.99 4.41
C ASN A 68 -13.45 -5.39 5.05
N TYR A 69 -12.88 -4.33 4.46
CA TYR A 69 -11.61 -3.75 4.88
C TYR A 69 -11.74 -2.22 4.99
N HIS A 70 -11.05 -1.62 5.96
CA HIS A 70 -11.18 -0.19 6.26
C HIS A 70 -10.45 0.73 5.24
N GLY A 71 -10.02 0.17 4.10
CA GLY A 71 -9.37 0.85 2.99
C GLY A 71 -8.21 0.05 2.41
N ILE A 72 -8.24 -0.23 1.11
CA ILE A 72 -7.10 -0.70 0.33
C ILE A 72 -6.85 0.37 -0.74
N LYS A 73 -5.66 0.96 -0.76
CA LYS A 73 -5.25 1.88 -1.82
C LYS A 73 -4.02 1.32 -2.53
N SER A 74 -4.23 0.71 -3.69
CA SER A 74 -3.18 0.39 -4.64
C SER A 74 -2.85 1.64 -5.46
N HIS A 75 -1.60 2.07 -5.47
CA HIS A 75 -1.16 3.19 -6.31
C HIS A 75 -0.73 2.67 -7.69
N PHE A 76 -1.42 3.09 -8.75
CA PHE A 76 -1.03 2.79 -10.13
C PHE A 76 0.12 3.73 -10.51
N HIS A 77 1.33 3.21 -10.69
CA HIS A 77 2.36 3.97 -11.40
C HIS A 77 1.98 3.94 -12.90
N PRO A 78 1.68 5.08 -13.56
CA PRO A 78 1.59 5.06 -15.02
C PRO A 78 2.97 4.67 -15.53
N ALA A 79 3.02 3.60 -16.34
CA ALA A 79 4.23 3.18 -17.02
C ALA A 79 4.92 4.41 -17.63
N THR A 80 6.20 4.57 -17.34
CA THR A 80 7.07 5.59 -17.90
C THR A 80 6.85 5.69 -19.40
N PHE A 81 6.29 6.82 -19.86
CA PHE A 81 6.23 7.17 -21.27
C PHE A 81 7.67 7.38 -21.75
N THR A 82 8.24 6.41 -22.45
CA THR A 82 9.51 6.57 -23.17
C THR A 82 9.26 7.49 -24.37
N PRO A 83 9.85 8.70 -24.46
CA PRO A 83 9.79 9.48 -25.68
C PRO A 83 10.85 8.92 -26.63
N SER A 84 10.56 7.79 -27.25
CA SER A 84 11.33 7.27 -28.39
C SER A 84 10.48 7.28 -29.65
N ASP A 85 9.86 8.43 -29.93
CA ASP A 85 9.40 8.76 -31.29
C ASP A 85 10.10 10.05 -31.71
N SER A 86 11.36 9.90 -32.07
CA SER A 86 12.00 10.79 -33.02
C SER A 86 11.37 10.59 -34.39
N CYS A 87 10.36 11.39 -34.72
CA CYS A 87 10.07 11.75 -36.10
C CYS A 87 9.58 13.20 -36.18
N PHE A 88 10.52 14.12 -35.98
CA PHE A 88 10.47 15.41 -36.68
C PHE A 88 10.81 15.12 -38.15
N ARG A 89 9.79 15.01 -39.01
CA ARG A 89 9.76 15.52 -40.39
C ARG A 89 8.40 15.29 -41.02
#